data_AF-A0A0D3V7B3-F1
#
_entry.id   AF-A0A0D3V7B3-F1
#
_cell.length_a   1.000
_cell.length_b   1.000
_cell.length_c   1.000
_cell.angle_alpha   90.00
_cell.angle_beta   90.00
_cell.angle_gamma   90.00
#
_symmetry.space_group_name_H-M   'P 1'
#
loop_
_entity.id
_entity.type
_entity.pdbx_description
1 polymer ?
#
loop_
_entity_poly.entity_id
_entity_poly.type
_entity_poly.pdbx_seq_one_letter_code
_entity_poly.pdbx_strand_id
1 'polypeptide(L)'
;MNQNTNKFKSKFCQWAQSNIPNDSMRKFTYSLNQVLNKHIFDSDNRVQIMIRSLADSGNLNFSYISNEVIIAPNKERESLYVGVLMPSWDKGLRDFCKDEYVYDSISWFFHYASQYVARSRIVDVISSLSIIYDRSCDFRGDKMLNFTTPKSAKNKDEFILAFWRETHARFHHEYRARERNLVSLVNKINALDPFIHRIFFNYLHAYKLYEGHFDEEAITSLDKTVDVIQQYARERMNINGTNNQREITLNAFGMDEREKYLLSRLYDIRNFFGGHPSISKWWDFSEMFEGDIKDFFDVIRRLLYKVVLHENENRKVEKNPSSWSQWFEENAMLLWESVWFEKIHKQIR
;
A
#
# COMPACT_ATOMS: atom_id res chain seq x y z
N MET A 1 -10.47 3.02 26.21
CA MET A 1 -9.42 3.40 25.24
C MET A 1 -8.53 2.20 25.02
N ASN A 2 -8.46 1.70 23.78
CA ASN A 2 -7.72 0.49 23.38
C ASN A 2 -6.22 0.60 23.72
N GLN A 3 -5.56 -0.51 24.07
CA GLN A 3 -4.13 -0.57 24.38
C GLN A 3 -3.27 0.02 23.24
N ASN A 4 -3.67 -0.20 21.97
CA ASN A 4 -2.98 0.34 20.81
C ASN A 4 -3.09 1.86 20.73
N THR A 5 -4.27 2.43 20.94
CA THR A 5 -4.48 3.89 20.97
C THR A 5 -3.68 4.57 22.08
N ASN A 6 -3.56 3.93 23.25
CA ASN A 6 -2.75 4.46 24.35
C ASN A 6 -1.26 4.48 24.02
N LYS A 7 -0.73 3.41 23.41
CA LYS A 7 0.66 3.36 22.93
C LYS A 7 0.91 4.41 21.85
N PHE A 8 -0.02 4.54 20.90
CA PHE A 8 0.01 5.55 19.84
C PHE A 8 0.11 6.96 20.43
N LYS A 9 -0.80 7.30 21.34
CA LYS A 9 -0.83 8.60 22.00
C LYS A 9 0.48 8.88 22.74
N SER A 10 1.00 7.89 23.46
CA SER A 10 2.28 8.02 24.17
C SER A 10 3.42 8.35 23.21
N LYS A 11 3.52 7.63 22.08
CA LYS A 11 4.52 7.88 21.03
C LYS A 11 4.37 9.25 20.39
N PHE A 12 3.15 9.66 20.08
CA PHE A 12 2.92 10.97 19.47
C PHE A 12 3.26 12.11 20.45
N CYS A 13 2.90 11.97 21.73
CA CYS A 13 3.32 12.94 22.75
C CYS A 13 4.85 12.97 22.93
N GLN A 14 5.54 11.83 22.89
CA GLN A 14 7.01 11.77 22.95
C GLN A 14 7.65 12.49 21.75
N TRP A 15 7.16 12.22 20.54
CA TRP A 15 7.61 12.91 19.34
C TRP A 15 7.36 14.42 19.46
N ALA A 16 6.17 14.84 19.91
CA ALA A 16 5.83 16.25 20.06
C ALA A 16 6.77 16.96 21.06
N GLN A 17 7.11 16.35 22.18
CA GLN A 17 8.05 16.92 23.17
C GLN A 17 9.39 17.34 22.55
N SER A 18 9.83 16.67 21.49
CA SER A 18 11.08 16.99 20.80
C SER A 18 10.93 17.89 19.57
N ASN A 19 9.70 18.11 19.09
CA ASN A 19 9.46 18.75 17.79
C ASN A 19 8.55 19.99 17.83
N ILE A 20 7.89 20.29 18.95
CA ILE A 20 7.05 21.49 19.09
C ILE A 20 7.50 22.39 20.26
N PRO A 21 7.20 23.70 20.22
CA PRO A 21 7.55 24.62 21.30
C PRO A 21 6.94 24.23 22.65
N ASN A 22 7.66 24.52 23.74
CA ASN A 22 7.27 24.18 25.11
C ASN A 22 5.88 24.70 25.52
N ASP A 23 5.52 25.92 25.10
CA ASP A 23 4.21 26.50 25.40
C ASP A 23 3.06 25.77 24.70
N SER A 24 3.27 25.34 23.45
CA SER A 24 2.32 24.53 22.68
C SER A 24 2.22 23.10 23.21
N MET A 25 3.32 22.54 23.74
CA MET A 25 3.34 21.17 24.28
C MET A 25 2.33 20.96 25.42
N ARG A 26 2.10 21.98 26.25
CA ARG A 26 1.09 21.93 27.33
C ARG A 26 -0.32 21.70 26.79
N LYS A 27 -0.62 22.17 25.58
CA LYS A 27 -1.93 22.05 24.91
C LYS A 27 -2.03 20.80 24.04
N PHE A 28 -0.88 20.24 23.61
CA PHE A 28 -0.82 19.12 22.68
C PHE A 28 -1.57 17.89 23.19
N THR A 29 -1.24 17.39 24.39
CA THR A 29 -1.86 16.20 24.97
C THR A 29 -3.37 16.34 25.12
N TYR A 30 -3.85 17.52 25.52
CA TYR A 30 -5.27 17.81 25.64
C TYR A 30 -5.96 17.79 24.26
N SER A 31 -5.39 18.46 23.27
CA SER A 31 -5.94 18.53 21.92
C SER A 31 -5.97 17.16 21.26
N LEU A 32 -4.88 16.39 21.38
CA LEU A 32 -4.81 15.02 20.90
C LEU A 32 -5.86 14.12 21.55
N ASN A 33 -6.14 14.27 22.85
CA ASN A 33 -7.23 13.54 23.51
C ASN A 33 -8.60 13.89 22.95
N GLN A 34 -8.86 15.17 22.68
CA GLN A 34 -10.14 15.58 22.08
C GLN A 34 -10.28 14.99 20.68
N VAL A 35 -9.20 14.99 19.89
CA VAL A 35 -9.21 14.41 18.55
C VAL A 35 -9.48 12.90 18.61
N LEU A 36 -8.75 12.17 19.44
CA LEU A 36 -8.89 10.73 19.57
C LEU A 36 -10.25 10.28 20.12
N ASN A 37 -10.83 11.03 21.05
CA ASN A 37 -12.08 10.64 21.72
C ASN A 37 -13.35 11.20 21.07
N LYS A 38 -13.24 12.19 20.18
CA LYS A 38 -14.41 12.84 19.55
C LYS A 38 -14.27 12.93 18.04
N HIS A 39 -13.28 13.68 17.55
CA HIS A 39 -13.12 13.97 16.12
C HIS A 39 -13.05 12.70 15.25
N ILE A 40 -12.35 11.67 15.71
CA ILE A 40 -12.20 10.41 14.96
C ILE A 40 -13.55 9.69 14.82
N PHE A 41 -14.38 9.70 15.87
CA PHE A 41 -15.74 9.16 15.85
C PHE A 41 -16.69 10.03 15.02
N ASP A 42 -16.63 11.34 15.17
CA ASP A 42 -17.45 12.28 14.38
C ASP A 42 -17.15 12.18 12.88
N SER A 43 -15.92 11.82 12.53
CA SER A 43 -15.49 11.61 11.15
C SER A 43 -16.12 10.39 10.48
N ASP A 44 -16.67 9.43 11.23
CA ASP A 44 -17.43 8.32 10.64
C ASP A 44 -18.73 8.80 9.97
N ASN A 45 -19.22 10.00 10.29
CA ASN A 45 -20.39 10.61 9.64
C ASN A 45 -20.07 11.24 8.29
N ARG A 46 -18.82 11.15 7.82
CA ARG A 46 -18.37 11.70 6.54
C ARG A 46 -17.54 10.65 5.81
N VAL A 47 -17.49 10.77 4.49
CA VAL A 47 -16.56 10.01 3.67
C VAL A 47 -15.83 10.96 2.74
N GLN A 48 -14.56 10.67 2.51
CA GLN A 48 -13.77 11.38 1.54
C GLN A 48 -13.59 10.51 0.30
N ILE A 49 -13.81 11.12 -0.87
CA ILE A 49 -13.68 10.49 -2.17
C ILE A 49 -12.43 11.06 -2.83
N MET A 50 -11.53 10.17 -3.24
CA MET A 50 -10.39 10.52 -4.09
C MET A 50 -10.57 9.86 -5.44
N ILE A 51 -10.48 10.63 -6.52
CA ILE A 51 -10.49 10.14 -7.91
C ILE A 51 -9.18 10.59 -8.55
N ARG A 52 -8.46 9.67 -9.18
CA ARG A 52 -7.14 9.94 -9.74
C ARG A 52 -6.89 9.14 -11.00
N SER A 53 -6.20 9.73 -11.98
CA SER A 53 -5.67 9.00 -13.12
C SER A 53 -4.42 8.21 -12.74
N LEU A 54 -4.22 7.06 -13.38
CA LEU A 54 -3.00 6.26 -13.30
C LEU A 54 -2.09 6.61 -14.49
N ALA A 55 -0.81 6.86 -14.22
CA ALA A 55 0.19 6.93 -15.27
C ALA A 55 0.42 5.54 -15.89
N ASP A 56 0.90 5.51 -17.14
CA ASP A 56 1.28 4.29 -17.87
C ASP A 56 0.13 3.27 -18.06
N SER A 57 -1.11 3.76 -17.93
CA SER A 57 -2.34 2.94 -17.97
C SER A 57 -3.10 3.03 -19.30
N GLY A 58 -2.59 3.75 -20.30
CA GLY A 58 -3.26 3.96 -21.58
C GLY A 58 -3.57 2.65 -22.32
N ASN A 59 -4.69 2.62 -23.04
CA ASN A 59 -5.23 1.43 -23.73
C ASN A 59 -5.73 0.29 -22.83
N LEU A 60 -5.63 0.38 -21.50
CA LEU A 60 -6.32 -0.57 -20.62
C LEU A 60 -7.82 -0.24 -20.60
N ASN A 61 -8.65 -1.20 -21.01
CA ASN A 61 -10.09 -1.01 -21.17
C ASN A 61 -10.86 -2.03 -20.33
N PHE A 62 -10.95 -1.77 -19.02
CA PHE A 62 -11.82 -2.51 -18.11
C PHE A 62 -12.50 -1.55 -17.14
N SER A 63 -13.65 -1.95 -16.61
CA SER A 63 -14.37 -1.18 -15.60
C SER A 63 -14.67 -2.06 -14.40
N TYR A 64 -14.46 -1.56 -13.20
CA TYR A 64 -14.77 -2.25 -11.95
C TYR A 64 -15.48 -1.28 -11.00
N ILE A 65 -16.56 -1.73 -10.35
CA ILE A 65 -17.29 -0.94 -9.37
C ILE A 65 -17.51 -1.80 -8.13
N SER A 66 -16.91 -1.39 -7.01
CA SER A 66 -17.24 -1.87 -5.68
C SER A 66 -17.85 -0.75 -4.83
N ASN A 67 -18.05 -0.99 -3.54
CA ASN A 67 -18.50 0.07 -2.64
C ASN A 67 -17.35 1.04 -2.31
N GLU A 68 -16.11 0.56 -2.35
CA GLU A 68 -14.92 1.25 -1.87
C GLU A 68 -14.00 1.76 -2.98
N VAL A 69 -14.06 1.14 -4.15
CA VAL A 69 -13.16 1.37 -5.28
C VAL A 69 -13.96 1.37 -6.58
N ILE A 70 -13.68 2.33 -7.44
CA ILE A 70 -14.16 2.38 -8.82
C ILE A 70 -12.95 2.45 -9.73
N ILE A 71 -12.95 1.68 -10.81
CA ILE A 71 -11.91 1.72 -11.83
C ILE A 71 -12.61 1.82 -13.18
N ALA A 72 -12.21 2.76 -14.02
CA ALA A 72 -12.63 2.77 -15.42
C ALA A 72 -11.69 3.66 -16.25
N PRO A 73 -11.57 3.41 -17.56
CA PRO A 73 -10.88 4.34 -18.45
C PRO A 73 -11.67 5.65 -18.57
N ASN A 74 -10.98 6.76 -18.81
CA ASN A 74 -11.64 7.96 -19.31
C ASN A 74 -12.29 7.72 -20.68
N LYS A 75 -13.17 8.63 -21.08
CA LYS A 75 -13.88 8.57 -22.38
C LYS A 75 -12.94 8.35 -23.57
N GLU A 76 -11.76 8.97 -23.55
CA GLU A 76 -10.76 8.92 -24.63
C GLU A 76 -9.83 7.69 -24.53
N ARG A 77 -9.90 6.91 -23.44
CA ARG A 77 -9.09 5.71 -23.16
C ARG A 77 -7.58 5.95 -23.07
N GLU A 78 -7.19 7.18 -22.80
CA GLU A 78 -5.81 7.60 -22.59
C GLU A 78 -5.26 7.14 -21.23
N SER A 79 -6.13 7.05 -20.22
CA SER A 79 -5.75 6.59 -18.88
C SER A 79 -6.90 5.92 -18.14
N LEU A 80 -6.55 4.97 -17.28
CA LEU A 80 -7.42 4.45 -16.24
C LEU A 80 -7.51 5.44 -15.09
N TYR A 81 -8.71 5.59 -14.57
CA TYR A 81 -8.97 6.33 -13.36
C TYR A 81 -9.32 5.34 -12.25
N VAL A 82 -8.85 5.64 -11.05
CA VAL A 82 -9.20 4.93 -9.84
C VAL A 82 -9.85 5.92 -8.88
N GLY A 83 -11.06 5.61 -8.47
CA GLY A 83 -11.79 6.25 -7.40
C GLY A 83 -11.64 5.39 -6.16
N VAL A 84 -11.40 5.99 -5.00
CA VAL A 84 -11.37 5.30 -3.71
C VAL A 84 -12.08 6.11 -2.62
N LEU A 85 -12.71 5.40 -1.69
CA LEU A 85 -13.21 5.97 -0.44
C LEU A 85 -12.14 5.90 0.66
N MET A 86 -12.01 6.96 1.45
CA MET A 86 -11.12 7.03 2.62
C MET A 86 -11.77 7.83 3.78
N PRO A 87 -11.31 7.66 5.04
CA PRO A 87 -11.81 8.45 6.15
C PRO A 87 -11.46 9.93 6.00
N SER A 88 -12.29 10.82 6.55
CA SER A 88 -12.06 12.26 6.54
C SER A 88 -11.35 12.75 7.81
N TRP A 89 -10.37 12.01 8.33
CA TRP A 89 -9.73 12.34 9.61
C TRP A 89 -8.98 13.68 9.57
N ASP A 90 -8.65 14.17 8.38
CA ASP A 90 -7.97 15.46 8.17
C ASP A 90 -8.93 16.67 8.17
N LYS A 91 -10.25 16.48 8.19
CA LYS A 91 -11.24 17.57 8.03
C LYS A 91 -11.88 18.02 9.33
N GLY A 92 -11.75 19.30 9.68
CA GLY A 92 -12.41 19.91 10.85
C GLY A 92 -11.55 19.93 12.13
N LEU A 93 -10.25 19.62 12.03
CA LEU A 93 -9.35 19.58 13.19
C LEU A 93 -9.17 20.93 13.90
N ARG A 94 -9.43 22.07 13.22
CA ARG A 94 -9.37 23.42 13.82
C ARG A 94 -10.41 23.62 14.94
N ASP A 95 -11.45 22.80 15.01
CA ASP A 95 -12.42 22.86 16.10
C ASP A 95 -11.85 22.30 17.40
N PHE A 96 -10.87 21.40 17.30
CA PHE A 96 -10.22 20.74 18.43
C PHE A 96 -8.82 21.29 18.75
N CYS A 97 -8.12 21.83 17.74
CA CYS A 97 -6.76 22.34 17.85
C CYS A 97 -6.71 23.82 17.44
N LYS A 98 -6.69 24.73 18.42
CA LYS A 98 -6.60 26.18 18.18
C LYS A 98 -5.16 26.70 18.08
N ASP A 99 -4.23 26.06 18.78
CA ASP A 99 -2.80 26.38 18.72
C ASP A 99 -2.21 25.90 17.39
N GLU A 100 -1.43 26.75 16.72
CA GLU A 100 -0.95 26.52 15.36
C GLU A 100 0.01 25.33 15.26
N TYR A 101 1.06 25.30 16.10
CA TYR A 101 2.01 24.18 16.14
C TYR A 101 1.36 22.84 16.46
N VAL A 102 0.38 22.86 17.37
CA VAL A 102 -0.41 21.66 17.72
C VAL A 102 -1.29 21.24 16.55
N TYR A 103 -1.98 22.19 15.91
CA TYR A 103 -2.83 21.92 14.75
C TYR A 103 -2.01 21.33 13.61
N ASP A 104 -0.88 21.93 13.24
CA ASP A 104 -0.07 21.46 12.12
C ASP A 104 0.44 20.05 12.36
N SER A 105 0.96 19.77 13.56
CA SER A 105 1.44 18.45 13.94
C SER A 105 0.35 17.38 13.85
N ILE A 106 -0.81 17.64 14.44
CA ILE A 106 -1.94 16.69 14.46
C ILE A 106 -2.55 16.56 13.06
N SER A 107 -2.74 17.68 12.36
CA SER A 107 -3.33 17.72 11.02
C SER A 107 -2.46 17.01 9.99
N TRP A 108 -1.13 17.15 10.06
CA TRP A 108 -0.23 16.43 9.17
C TRP A 108 -0.34 14.93 9.37
N PHE A 109 -0.32 14.46 10.63
CA PHE A 109 -0.49 13.03 10.88
C PHE A 109 -1.80 12.49 10.30
N PHE A 110 -2.93 13.12 10.61
CA PHE A 110 -4.24 12.63 10.14
C PHE A 110 -4.46 12.81 8.64
N HIS A 111 -3.83 13.81 8.03
CA HIS A 111 -3.74 13.91 6.57
C HIS A 111 -3.05 12.69 5.97
N TYR A 112 -1.84 12.37 6.43
CA TYR A 112 -1.09 11.22 5.91
C TYR A 112 -1.74 9.88 6.26
N ALA A 113 -2.38 9.75 7.42
CA ALA A 113 -3.14 8.56 7.78
C ALA A 113 -4.35 8.33 6.84
N SER A 114 -5.08 9.40 6.49
CA SER A 114 -6.19 9.30 5.52
C SER A 114 -5.65 8.97 4.11
N GLN A 115 -4.55 9.61 3.71
CA GLN A 115 -3.86 9.32 2.45
C GLN A 115 -3.33 7.89 2.38
N TYR A 116 -2.84 7.32 3.50
CA TYR A 116 -2.41 5.94 3.57
C TYR A 116 -3.53 4.99 3.16
N VAL A 117 -4.75 5.19 3.68
CA VAL A 117 -5.92 4.38 3.31
C VAL A 117 -6.22 4.44 1.82
N ALA A 118 -6.30 5.64 1.24
CA ALA A 118 -6.55 5.79 -0.19
C ALA A 118 -5.44 5.17 -1.05
N ARG A 119 -4.18 5.44 -0.70
CA ARG A 119 -3.02 4.91 -1.44
C ARG A 119 -2.95 3.40 -1.36
N SER A 120 -3.21 2.80 -0.20
CA SER A 120 -3.30 1.34 -0.06
C SER A 120 -4.35 0.75 -0.99
N ARG A 121 -5.54 1.34 -1.08
CA ARG A 121 -6.57 0.88 -2.02
C ARG A 121 -6.15 1.01 -3.49
N ILE A 122 -5.41 2.07 -3.82
CA ILE A 122 -4.84 2.23 -5.17
C ILE A 122 -3.74 1.19 -5.41
N VAL A 123 -2.90 0.88 -4.41
CA VAL A 123 -1.89 -0.20 -4.47
C VAL A 123 -2.55 -1.54 -4.81
N ASP A 124 -3.67 -1.89 -4.16
CA ASP A 124 -4.42 -3.11 -4.52
C ASP A 124 -4.73 -3.18 -6.04
N VAL A 125 -5.07 -2.04 -6.64
CA VAL A 125 -5.37 -1.92 -8.08
C VAL A 125 -4.11 -2.06 -8.93
N ILE A 126 -3.10 -1.21 -8.71
CA ILE A 126 -1.89 -1.19 -9.56
C ILE A 126 -1.08 -2.48 -9.44
N SER A 127 -1.10 -3.14 -8.26
CA SER A 127 -0.49 -4.45 -8.05
C SER A 127 -1.23 -5.56 -8.79
N SER A 128 -2.57 -5.49 -8.82
CA SER A 128 -3.36 -6.44 -9.62
C SER A 128 -3.08 -6.25 -11.11
N LEU A 129 -2.93 -5.00 -11.56
CA LEU A 129 -2.55 -4.68 -12.94
C LEU A 129 -1.16 -5.21 -13.28
N SER A 130 -0.16 -5.01 -12.43
CA SER A 130 1.20 -5.52 -12.71
C SER A 130 1.25 -7.04 -12.76
N ILE A 131 0.51 -7.74 -11.88
CA ILE A 131 0.44 -9.20 -11.87
C ILE A 131 -0.28 -9.75 -13.12
N ILE A 132 -1.38 -9.13 -13.56
CA ILE A 132 -2.25 -9.68 -14.62
C ILE A 132 -1.88 -9.17 -16.00
N TYR A 133 -1.44 -7.92 -16.10
CA TYR A 133 -1.21 -7.19 -17.34
C TYR A 133 0.26 -6.95 -17.65
N ASP A 134 1.19 -7.32 -16.77
CA ASP A 134 2.62 -7.09 -17.00
C ASP A 134 2.87 -5.59 -17.26
N ARG A 135 2.35 -4.73 -16.37
CA ARG A 135 2.45 -3.28 -16.49
C ARG A 135 2.70 -2.60 -15.15
N SER A 136 3.69 -1.70 -15.13
CA SER A 136 3.91 -0.80 -13.98
C SER A 136 3.05 0.46 -14.09
N CYS A 137 1.83 0.43 -13.56
CA CYS A 137 1.03 1.64 -13.42
C CYS A 137 1.45 2.42 -12.16
N ASP A 138 1.50 3.74 -12.25
CA ASP A 138 1.83 4.63 -11.13
C ASP A 138 0.61 5.47 -10.73
N PHE A 139 0.42 5.68 -9.43
CA PHE A 139 -0.65 6.54 -8.93
C PHE A 139 -0.34 8.04 -9.12
N ARG A 140 0.85 8.41 -9.63
CA ARG A 140 1.25 9.80 -9.93
C ARG A 140 0.70 10.36 -11.25
N GLY A 141 -0.47 9.93 -11.70
CA GLY A 141 -1.11 10.53 -12.87
C GLY A 141 -1.44 12.01 -12.68
N ASP A 142 -1.70 12.68 -13.80
CA ASP A 142 -1.79 14.15 -13.91
C ASP A 142 -3.05 14.76 -13.29
N LYS A 143 -4.10 13.96 -13.06
CA LYS A 143 -5.38 14.45 -12.53
C LYS A 143 -5.70 13.82 -11.18
N MET A 144 -6.09 14.66 -10.23
CA MET A 144 -6.56 14.23 -8.92
C MET A 144 -7.68 15.15 -8.44
N LEU A 145 -8.82 14.54 -8.12
CA LEU A 145 -9.94 15.19 -7.46
C LEU A 145 -10.11 14.60 -6.06
N ASN A 146 -10.34 15.46 -5.07
CA ASN A 146 -10.55 15.04 -3.69
C ASN A 146 -11.63 15.92 -3.03
N PHE A 147 -12.67 15.30 -2.50
CA PHE A 147 -13.77 16.00 -1.83
C PHE A 147 -14.41 15.14 -0.75
N THR A 148 -15.18 15.78 0.13
CA THR A 148 -15.84 15.14 1.28
C THR A 148 -17.35 15.25 1.14
N THR A 149 -18.07 14.17 1.42
CA THR A 149 -19.54 14.13 1.46
C THR A 149 -20.00 13.52 2.79
N PRO A 150 -21.18 13.91 3.33
CA PRO A 150 -21.78 13.21 4.47
C PRO A 150 -21.95 11.70 4.21
N LYS A 151 -21.89 10.90 5.27
CA LYS A 151 -22.19 9.47 5.19
C LYS A 151 -23.70 9.24 5.19
N SER A 152 -24.18 8.53 4.19
CA SER A 152 -25.59 8.23 3.94
C SER A 152 -25.74 6.88 3.23
N ALA A 153 -26.98 6.40 3.14
CA ALA A 153 -27.30 5.19 2.36
C ALA A 153 -27.02 5.35 0.85
N LYS A 154 -26.91 6.59 0.35
CA LYS A 154 -26.69 6.90 -1.07
C LYS A 154 -25.22 7.10 -1.45
N ASN A 155 -24.28 6.86 -0.52
CA ASN A 155 -22.87 7.15 -0.75
C ASN A 155 -22.28 6.42 -1.96
N LYS A 156 -22.75 5.21 -2.25
CA LYS A 156 -22.32 4.48 -3.44
C LYS A 156 -22.76 5.20 -4.72
N ASP A 157 -24.00 5.65 -4.79
CA ASP A 157 -24.54 6.37 -5.95
C ASP A 157 -23.85 7.73 -6.13
N GLU A 158 -23.60 8.45 -5.03
CA GLU A 158 -22.85 9.70 -5.03
C GLU A 158 -21.41 9.49 -5.52
N PHE A 159 -20.77 8.40 -5.09
CA PHE A 159 -19.42 8.05 -5.50
C PHE A 159 -19.35 7.70 -6.98
N ILE A 160 -20.28 6.88 -7.48
CA ILE A 160 -20.39 6.56 -8.91
C ILE A 160 -20.67 7.82 -9.73
N LEU A 161 -21.59 8.67 -9.29
CA LEU A 161 -21.94 9.91 -9.98
C LEU A 161 -20.76 10.87 -10.05
N ALA A 162 -20.03 11.05 -8.94
CA ALA A 162 -18.84 11.90 -8.91
C ALA A 162 -17.73 11.34 -9.81
N PHE A 163 -17.50 10.03 -9.77
CA PHE A 163 -16.54 9.38 -10.66
C PHE A 163 -16.92 9.57 -12.13
N TRP A 164 -18.19 9.39 -12.49
CA TRP A 164 -18.68 9.57 -13.84
C TRP A 164 -18.56 11.03 -14.32
N ARG A 165 -18.83 12.01 -13.44
CA ARG A 165 -18.65 13.44 -13.76
C ARG A 165 -17.21 13.80 -14.07
N GLU A 166 -16.26 13.22 -13.33
CA GLU A 166 -14.83 13.49 -13.52
C GLU A 166 -14.26 12.80 -14.77
N THR A 167 -14.69 11.56 -15.04
CA THR A 167 -14.03 10.70 -16.03
C THR A 167 -14.76 10.59 -17.36
N HIS A 168 -16.07 10.89 -17.36
CA HIS A 168 -17.01 10.57 -18.44
C HIS A 168 -16.92 9.11 -18.89
N ALA A 169 -16.53 8.21 -17.97
CA ALA A 169 -16.33 6.81 -18.26
C ALA A 169 -17.64 6.12 -18.64
N ARG A 170 -17.53 5.10 -19.50
CA ARG A 170 -18.60 4.12 -19.73
C ARG A 170 -18.25 2.87 -18.93
N PHE A 171 -19.20 2.40 -18.13
CA PHE A 171 -19.02 1.18 -17.37
C PHE A 171 -19.43 -0.03 -18.22
N HIS A 172 -18.52 -0.98 -18.37
CA HIS A 172 -18.81 -2.27 -18.97
C HIS A 172 -19.12 -3.28 -17.86
N HIS A 173 -20.20 -4.06 -18.02
CA HIS A 173 -20.64 -5.03 -17.01
C HIS A 173 -20.19 -6.47 -17.29
N GLU A 174 -19.65 -6.74 -18.47
CA GLU A 174 -19.18 -8.06 -18.86
C GLU A 174 -17.67 -8.19 -18.70
N TYR A 175 -17.25 -9.06 -17.78
CA TYR A 175 -15.84 -9.35 -17.54
C TYR A 175 -15.36 -10.57 -18.32
N ARG A 176 -14.35 -10.38 -19.17
CA ARG A 176 -13.55 -11.46 -19.76
C ARG A 176 -12.79 -12.23 -18.70
N ALA A 177 -12.25 -13.41 -19.03
CA ALA A 177 -11.52 -14.26 -18.07
C ALA A 177 -10.37 -13.51 -17.37
N ARG A 178 -9.57 -12.74 -18.12
CA ARG A 178 -8.46 -11.93 -17.58
C ARG A 178 -8.95 -10.85 -16.61
N GLU A 179 -10.05 -10.17 -16.95
CA GLU A 179 -10.66 -9.12 -16.11
C GLU A 179 -11.29 -9.70 -14.84
N ARG A 180 -11.88 -10.90 -14.92
CA ARG A 180 -12.34 -11.63 -13.72
C ARG A 180 -11.20 -11.95 -12.77
N ASN A 181 -10.05 -12.37 -13.29
CA ASN A 181 -8.85 -12.59 -12.47
C ASN A 181 -8.33 -11.31 -11.85
N LEU A 182 -8.31 -10.20 -12.62
CA LEU A 182 -7.97 -8.88 -12.11
C LEU A 182 -8.90 -8.47 -10.95
N VAL A 183 -10.21 -8.52 -11.16
CA VAL A 183 -11.20 -8.18 -10.12
C VAL A 183 -11.06 -9.07 -8.89
N SER A 184 -10.82 -10.37 -9.08
CA SER A 184 -10.54 -11.30 -7.97
C SER A 184 -9.30 -10.85 -7.16
N LEU A 185 -8.22 -10.46 -7.83
CA LEU A 185 -7.01 -9.96 -7.15
C LEU A 185 -7.23 -8.64 -6.45
N VAL A 186 -7.87 -7.66 -7.11
CA VAL A 186 -8.21 -6.36 -6.52
C VAL A 186 -8.99 -6.55 -5.23
N ASN A 187 -9.86 -7.57 -5.17
CA ASN A 187 -10.62 -7.89 -3.97
C ASN A 187 -9.82 -8.60 -2.89
N LYS A 188 -8.86 -9.47 -3.25
CA LYS A 188 -8.07 -10.25 -2.30
C LYS A 188 -6.88 -9.49 -1.70
N ILE A 189 -6.17 -8.69 -2.49
CA ILE A 189 -5.00 -7.92 -2.02
C ILE A 189 -5.47 -6.91 -0.97
N ASN A 190 -4.73 -6.77 0.13
CA ASN A 190 -5.05 -5.82 1.20
C ASN A 190 -3.81 -5.04 1.61
N ALA A 191 -3.47 -4.00 0.84
CA ALA A 191 -2.32 -3.15 1.12
C ALA A 191 -2.55 -2.17 2.31
N LEU A 192 -3.67 -2.29 3.04
CA LEU A 192 -3.78 -1.68 4.38
C LEU A 192 -2.92 -2.43 5.41
N ASP A 193 -2.56 -3.69 5.16
CA ASP A 193 -1.49 -4.34 5.90
C ASP A 193 -0.12 -3.82 5.39
N PRO A 194 0.73 -3.23 6.25
CA PRO A 194 2.02 -2.69 5.86
C PRO A 194 2.97 -3.70 5.21
N PHE A 195 2.88 -5.00 5.56
CA PHE A 195 3.68 -6.02 4.89
C PHE A 195 3.26 -6.17 3.44
N ILE A 196 1.95 -6.31 3.19
CA ILE A 196 1.41 -6.42 1.82
C ILE A 196 1.72 -5.15 1.03
N HIS A 197 1.54 -3.97 1.64
CA HIS A 197 1.92 -2.71 1.03
C HIS A 197 3.40 -2.68 0.61
N ARG A 198 4.31 -3.04 1.51
CA ARG A 198 5.76 -3.03 1.27
C ARG A 198 6.19 -4.07 0.24
N ILE A 199 5.59 -5.27 0.28
CA ILE A 199 5.82 -6.33 -0.71
C ILE A 199 5.51 -5.78 -2.11
N PHE A 200 4.32 -5.21 -2.29
CA PHE A 200 3.91 -4.68 -3.58
C PHE A 200 4.65 -3.42 -3.99
N PHE A 201 5.01 -2.55 -3.05
CA PHE A 201 5.86 -1.40 -3.32
C PHE A 201 7.20 -1.84 -3.95
N ASN A 202 7.89 -2.81 -3.36
CA ASN A 202 9.17 -3.30 -3.88
C ASN A 202 9.00 -4.02 -5.23
N TYR A 203 7.93 -4.82 -5.38
CA TYR A 203 7.64 -5.50 -6.65
C TYR A 203 7.35 -4.52 -7.80
N LEU A 204 6.48 -3.53 -7.56
CA LEU A 204 6.16 -2.50 -8.56
C LEU A 204 7.39 -1.65 -8.90
N HIS A 205 8.22 -1.35 -7.90
CA HIS A 205 9.48 -0.64 -8.11
C HIS A 205 10.45 -1.46 -8.97
N ALA A 206 10.59 -2.77 -8.69
CA ALA A 206 11.39 -3.67 -9.51
C ALA A 206 10.90 -3.69 -10.97
N TYR A 207 9.58 -3.77 -11.17
CA TYR A 207 9.00 -3.77 -12.52
C TYR A 207 9.28 -2.47 -13.26
N LYS A 208 9.15 -1.32 -12.59
CA LYS A 208 9.44 -0.01 -13.17
C LYS A 208 10.92 0.16 -13.55
N LEU A 209 11.83 -0.35 -12.71
CA LEU A 209 13.26 -0.35 -12.98
C LEU A 209 13.60 -1.23 -14.18
N TYR A 210 12.99 -2.42 -14.25
CA TYR A 210 13.15 -3.34 -15.36
C TYR A 210 12.65 -2.74 -16.69
N GLU A 211 11.47 -2.12 -16.71
CA GLU A 211 10.97 -1.38 -17.89
C GLU A 211 11.90 -0.22 -18.30
N GLY A 212 12.65 0.35 -17.35
CA GLY A 212 13.63 1.40 -17.58
C GLY A 212 15.04 0.91 -17.91
N HIS A 213 15.25 -0.41 -18.09
CA HIS A 213 16.57 -1.04 -18.31
C HIS A 213 17.57 -0.87 -17.16
N PHE A 214 17.08 -0.73 -15.92
CA PHE A 214 17.87 -0.72 -14.69
C PHE A 214 17.85 -2.11 -14.03
N ASP A 215 18.44 -3.09 -14.71
CA ASP A 215 18.30 -4.53 -14.37
C ASP A 215 18.89 -4.89 -13.00
N GLU A 216 20.01 -4.28 -12.61
CA GLU A 216 20.67 -4.53 -11.32
C GLU A 216 19.82 -4.03 -10.14
N GLU A 217 19.29 -2.82 -10.26
CA GLU A 217 18.38 -2.23 -9.28
C GLU A 217 17.03 -2.98 -9.25
N ALA A 218 16.57 -3.47 -10.41
CA ALA A 218 15.38 -4.29 -10.51
C ALA A 218 15.55 -5.58 -9.69
N ILE A 219 16.66 -6.31 -9.87
CA ILE A 219 16.96 -7.52 -9.09
C ILE A 219 17.08 -7.21 -7.59
N THR A 220 17.75 -6.11 -7.24
CA THR A 220 17.85 -5.70 -5.83
C THR A 220 16.47 -5.43 -5.22
N SER A 221 15.57 -4.79 -5.97
CA SER A 221 14.19 -4.51 -5.53
C SER A 221 13.33 -5.79 -5.50
N LEU A 222 13.60 -6.70 -6.42
CA LEU A 222 12.90 -7.97 -6.53
C LEU A 222 13.29 -8.91 -5.38
N ASP A 223 14.57 -8.96 -4.97
CA ASP A 223 15.02 -9.69 -3.78
C ASP A 223 14.47 -9.08 -2.49
N LYS A 224 14.43 -7.74 -2.38
CA LYS A 224 13.76 -7.05 -1.26
C LYS A 224 12.28 -7.46 -1.12
N THR A 225 11.60 -7.77 -2.22
CA THR A 225 10.23 -8.30 -2.17
C THR A 225 10.19 -9.62 -1.39
N VAL A 226 11.13 -10.53 -1.66
CA VAL A 226 11.26 -11.82 -0.94
C VAL A 226 11.62 -11.60 0.53
N ASP A 227 12.49 -10.64 0.84
CA ASP A 227 12.83 -10.30 2.23
C ASP A 227 11.64 -9.80 3.04
N VAL A 228 10.79 -8.94 2.46
CA VAL A 228 9.56 -8.51 3.15
C VAL A 228 8.59 -9.68 3.31
N ILE A 229 8.53 -10.63 2.37
CA ILE A 229 7.74 -11.87 2.51
C ILE A 229 8.27 -12.74 3.65
N GLN A 230 9.60 -12.82 3.84
CA GLN A 230 10.18 -13.51 5.00
C GLN A 230 9.80 -12.82 6.32
N GLN A 231 9.80 -11.48 6.37
CA GLN A 231 9.33 -10.74 7.54
C GLN A 231 7.85 -11.01 7.82
N TYR A 232 7.02 -11.01 6.77
CA TYR A 232 5.61 -11.39 6.87
C TYR A 232 5.45 -12.80 7.45
N ALA A 233 6.20 -13.79 6.94
CA ALA A 233 6.12 -15.17 7.43
C ALA A 233 6.52 -15.28 8.91
N ARG A 234 7.57 -14.57 9.35
CA ARG A 234 7.95 -14.52 10.78
C ARG A 234 6.84 -13.94 11.65
N GLU A 235 6.30 -12.78 11.28
CA GLU A 235 5.39 -11.98 12.10
C GLU A 235 3.92 -12.43 12.02
N ARG A 236 3.52 -13.03 10.89
CA ARG A 236 2.13 -13.43 10.62
C ARG A 236 1.93 -14.93 10.71
N MET A 237 2.93 -15.74 10.39
CA MET A 237 2.86 -17.20 10.37
C MET A 237 3.68 -17.86 11.49
N ASN A 238 4.41 -17.07 12.30
CA ASN A 238 5.32 -17.55 13.34
C ASN A 238 6.43 -18.48 12.81
N ILE A 239 6.82 -18.32 11.55
CA ILE A 239 7.87 -19.13 10.92
C ILE A 239 9.22 -18.49 11.26
N ASN A 240 9.91 -19.04 12.26
CA ASN A 240 11.21 -18.56 12.71
C ASN A 240 12.24 -19.69 12.58
N GLY A 241 13.31 -19.45 11.81
CA GLY A 241 14.44 -20.36 11.68
C GLY A 241 15.76 -19.69 12.01
N THR A 242 16.67 -20.42 12.67
CA THR A 242 18.00 -19.90 13.07
C THR A 242 19.02 -19.89 11.94
N ASN A 243 18.85 -20.74 10.91
CA ASN A 243 19.88 -20.94 9.88
C ASN A 243 19.44 -20.49 8.48
N ASN A 244 18.35 -21.07 7.93
CA ASN A 244 17.88 -20.74 6.58
C ASN A 244 16.43 -20.25 6.57
N GLN A 245 16.20 -19.02 7.01
CA GLN A 245 14.86 -18.43 7.04
C GLN A 245 14.21 -18.42 5.65
N ARG A 246 14.98 -18.13 4.59
CA ARG A 246 14.46 -18.02 3.23
C ARG A 246 13.86 -19.34 2.78
N GLU A 247 14.62 -20.42 2.87
CA GLU A 247 14.14 -21.76 2.49
C GLU A 247 12.92 -22.20 3.31
N ILE A 248 12.91 -21.99 4.63
CA ILE A 248 11.76 -22.33 5.48
C ILE A 248 10.51 -21.53 5.05
N THR A 249 10.69 -20.25 4.74
CA THR A 249 9.60 -19.39 4.23
C THR A 249 9.05 -19.92 2.90
N LEU A 250 9.93 -20.27 1.97
CA LEU A 250 9.52 -20.78 0.66
C LEU A 250 8.84 -22.15 0.76
N ASN A 251 9.30 -23.03 1.66
CA ASN A 251 8.64 -24.30 1.95
C ASN A 251 7.25 -24.09 2.55
N ALA A 252 7.07 -23.11 3.44
CA ALA A 252 5.77 -22.81 4.02
C ALA A 252 4.76 -22.26 3.01
N PHE A 253 5.23 -21.53 1.99
CA PHE A 253 4.41 -21.16 0.83
C PHE A 253 4.35 -22.29 -0.22
N GLY A 254 4.87 -23.47 0.06
CA GLY A 254 4.80 -24.64 -0.83
C GLY A 254 5.41 -24.39 -2.22
N MET A 255 6.48 -23.60 -2.30
CA MET A 255 7.23 -23.39 -3.54
C MET A 255 7.97 -24.68 -3.92
N ASP A 256 8.01 -25.03 -5.20
CA ASP A 256 8.71 -26.23 -5.67
C ASP A 256 10.25 -26.07 -5.67
N GLU A 257 10.98 -27.16 -5.89
CA GLU A 257 12.45 -27.13 -5.86
C GLU A 257 13.06 -26.20 -6.92
N ARG A 258 12.46 -26.09 -8.10
CA ARG A 258 12.95 -25.19 -9.16
C ARG A 258 12.71 -23.74 -8.78
N GLU A 259 11.54 -23.42 -8.25
CA GLU A 259 11.21 -22.09 -7.76
C GLU A 259 12.13 -21.67 -6.61
N LYS A 260 12.39 -22.58 -5.66
CA LYS A 260 13.33 -22.37 -4.57
C LYS A 260 14.74 -22.11 -5.08
N TYR A 261 15.20 -22.91 -6.05
CA TYR A 261 16.50 -22.70 -6.70
C TYR A 261 16.60 -21.31 -7.35
N LEU A 262 15.59 -20.89 -8.12
CA LEU A 262 15.57 -19.58 -8.77
C LEU A 262 15.59 -18.44 -7.74
N LEU A 263 14.85 -18.56 -6.64
CA LEU A 263 14.85 -17.53 -5.60
C LEU A 263 16.15 -17.51 -4.77
N SER A 264 16.86 -18.63 -4.63
CA SER A 264 18.21 -18.64 -4.07
C SER A 264 19.21 -17.99 -5.03
N ARG A 265 19.14 -18.30 -6.32
CA ARG A 265 19.97 -17.68 -7.37
C ARG A 265 19.77 -16.16 -7.42
N LEU A 266 18.53 -15.67 -7.28
CA LEU A 266 18.23 -14.24 -7.18
C LEU A 266 19.00 -13.56 -6.03
N TYR A 267 19.03 -14.20 -4.86
CA TYR A 267 19.77 -13.70 -3.70
C TYR A 267 21.29 -13.69 -3.95
N ASP A 268 21.82 -14.77 -4.55
CA ASP A 268 23.24 -14.87 -4.89
C ASP A 268 23.65 -13.78 -5.87
N ILE A 269 22.87 -13.58 -6.94
CA ILE A 269 23.06 -12.48 -7.90
C ILE A 269 23.05 -11.15 -7.15
N ARG A 270 22.02 -10.84 -6.37
CA ARG A 270 21.96 -9.59 -5.59
C ARG A 270 23.21 -9.38 -4.72
N ASN A 271 23.78 -10.44 -4.14
CA ASN A 271 25.01 -10.32 -3.34
C ASN A 271 26.26 -10.08 -4.19
N PHE A 272 26.36 -10.71 -5.36
CA PHE A 272 27.46 -10.50 -6.30
C PHE A 272 27.53 -9.05 -6.80
N PHE A 273 26.38 -8.39 -7.02
CA PHE A 273 26.34 -7.01 -7.54
C PHE A 273 26.22 -5.96 -6.42
N GLY A 274 25.27 -6.13 -5.50
CA GLY A 274 24.97 -5.14 -4.47
C GLY A 274 25.88 -5.19 -3.23
N GLY A 275 26.51 -6.34 -2.94
CA GLY A 275 27.38 -6.52 -1.77
C GLY A 275 28.86 -6.37 -2.05
N HIS A 276 29.31 -6.78 -3.25
CA HIS A 276 30.72 -6.77 -3.65
C HIS A 276 30.89 -6.30 -5.11
N PRO A 277 30.80 -4.99 -5.40
CA PRO A 277 30.86 -4.43 -6.76
C PRO A 277 32.18 -4.67 -7.52
N SER A 278 33.11 -5.46 -6.98
CA SER A 278 34.47 -5.62 -7.49
C SER A 278 34.66 -6.79 -8.48
N ILE A 279 33.62 -7.56 -8.82
CA ILE A 279 33.78 -8.77 -9.68
C ILE A 279 33.01 -8.69 -11.01
N SER A 280 32.02 -7.81 -11.17
CA SER A 280 31.22 -7.82 -12.39
C SER A 280 31.72 -6.88 -13.49
N LYS A 281 31.78 -7.43 -14.70
CA LYS A 281 31.69 -6.69 -15.95
C LYS A 281 30.27 -6.12 -16.05
N TRP A 282 30.00 -5.05 -15.32
CA TRP A 282 28.71 -4.35 -15.24
C TRP A 282 28.09 -4.03 -16.62
N TRP A 283 28.91 -3.92 -17.66
CA TRP A 283 28.47 -3.67 -19.02
C TRP A 283 27.80 -4.89 -19.71
N ASP A 284 28.05 -6.12 -19.26
CA ASP A 284 27.49 -7.36 -19.85
C ASP A 284 26.33 -7.94 -19.00
N PHE A 285 25.89 -7.25 -17.94
CA PHE A 285 24.96 -7.81 -16.96
C PHE A 285 23.64 -8.26 -17.57
N SER A 286 23.02 -7.38 -18.35
CA SER A 286 21.79 -7.66 -19.08
C SER A 286 21.97 -8.85 -20.02
N GLU A 287 23.08 -8.92 -20.76
CA GLU A 287 23.37 -10.03 -21.69
C GLU A 287 23.58 -11.37 -20.97
N MET A 288 24.22 -11.36 -19.80
CA MET A 288 24.51 -12.57 -19.04
C MET A 288 23.29 -13.16 -18.33
N PHE A 289 22.33 -12.32 -17.94
CA PHE A 289 21.22 -12.71 -17.06
C PHE A 289 19.82 -12.40 -17.62
N GLU A 290 19.68 -11.97 -18.88
CA GLU A 290 18.39 -11.60 -19.49
C GLU A 290 17.29 -12.66 -19.28
N GLY A 291 17.63 -13.93 -19.53
CA GLY A 291 16.72 -15.06 -19.35
C GLY A 291 16.34 -15.31 -17.88
N ASP A 292 17.27 -15.07 -16.95
CA ASP A 292 17.06 -15.28 -15.53
C ASP A 292 16.11 -14.22 -14.94
N ILE A 293 16.20 -12.96 -15.38
CA ILE A 293 15.39 -11.85 -14.85
C ILE A 293 13.91 -12.13 -15.05
N LYS A 294 13.51 -12.56 -16.26
CA LYS A 294 12.12 -12.89 -16.57
C LYS A 294 11.62 -14.06 -15.71
N ASP A 295 12.44 -15.10 -15.56
CA ASP A 295 12.14 -16.25 -14.72
C ASP A 295 11.94 -15.84 -13.24
N PHE A 296 12.73 -14.88 -12.74
CA PHE A 296 12.56 -14.34 -11.39
C PHE A 296 11.23 -13.60 -11.21
N PHE A 297 10.84 -12.75 -12.16
CA PHE A 297 9.54 -12.08 -12.10
C PHE A 297 8.37 -13.07 -12.08
N ASP A 298 8.45 -14.14 -12.89
CA ASP A 298 7.42 -15.16 -12.95
C ASP A 298 7.32 -15.99 -11.66
N VAL A 299 8.46 -16.40 -11.07
CA VAL A 299 8.47 -17.10 -9.78
C VAL A 299 7.94 -16.21 -8.66
N ILE A 300 8.35 -14.93 -8.63
CA ILE A 300 7.90 -14.00 -7.59
C ILE A 300 6.43 -13.69 -7.73
N ARG A 301 5.90 -13.58 -8.95
CA ARG A 301 4.46 -13.47 -9.17
C ARG A 301 3.71 -14.65 -8.54
N ARG A 302 4.18 -15.88 -8.75
CA ARG A 302 3.58 -17.08 -8.12
C ARG A 302 3.68 -17.01 -6.59
N LEU A 303 4.82 -16.60 -6.04
CA LEU A 303 4.97 -16.39 -4.60
C LEU A 303 4.00 -15.32 -4.06
N LEU A 304 3.85 -14.18 -4.75
CA LEU A 304 2.93 -13.10 -4.40
C LEU A 304 1.48 -13.59 -4.34
N TYR A 305 1.05 -14.40 -5.33
CA TYR A 305 -0.27 -15.03 -5.29
C TYR A 305 -0.48 -15.85 -4.03
N LYS A 306 0.50 -16.66 -3.62
CA LYS A 306 0.39 -17.48 -2.40
C LYS A 306 0.37 -16.64 -1.12
N VAL A 307 1.16 -15.57 -1.05
CA VAL A 307 1.13 -14.62 0.06
C VAL A 307 -0.22 -13.93 0.17
N VAL A 308 -0.79 -13.49 -0.96
CA VAL A 308 -2.11 -12.84 -1.01
C VAL A 308 -3.21 -13.81 -0.57
N LEU A 309 -3.17 -15.08 -1.02
CA LEU A 309 -4.14 -16.09 -0.58
C LEU A 309 -4.05 -16.32 0.92
N HIS A 310 -2.84 -16.50 1.45
CA HIS A 310 -2.64 -16.69 2.89
C HIS A 310 -3.11 -15.47 3.70
N GLU A 311 -2.75 -14.24 3.31
CA GLU A 311 -3.22 -13.03 3.99
C GLU A 311 -4.74 -12.92 3.96
N ASN A 312 -5.36 -13.19 2.81
CA ASN A 312 -6.80 -13.09 2.68
C ASN A 312 -7.56 -14.09 3.56
N GLU A 313 -7.01 -15.30 3.77
CA GLU A 313 -7.57 -16.31 4.67
C GLU A 313 -7.28 -16.05 6.15
N ASN A 314 -6.19 -15.35 6.47
CA ASN A 314 -5.69 -15.13 7.83
C ASN A 314 -5.62 -13.63 8.18
N ARG A 315 -6.51 -12.83 7.59
CA ARG A 315 -6.45 -11.36 7.61
C ARG A 315 -6.44 -10.83 9.04
N LYS A 316 -5.45 -9.97 9.33
CA LYS A 316 -5.34 -9.27 10.61
C LYS A 316 -5.80 -7.80 10.54
N VAL A 317 -5.73 -7.18 9.37
CA VAL A 317 -6.14 -5.78 9.15
C VAL A 317 -7.40 -5.79 8.30
N GLU A 318 -8.52 -5.33 8.84
CA GLU A 318 -9.78 -5.30 8.09
C GLU A 318 -9.67 -4.36 6.87
N LYS A 319 -10.07 -4.86 5.70
CA LYS A 319 -9.91 -4.15 4.42
C LYS A 319 -11.02 -3.10 4.20
N ASN A 320 -12.24 -3.48 4.57
CA ASN A 320 -13.45 -2.68 4.36
C ASN A 320 -14.20 -2.52 5.69
N PRO A 321 -13.65 -1.76 6.66
CA PRO A 321 -14.30 -1.59 7.96
C PRO A 321 -15.61 -0.84 7.83
N SER A 322 -16.60 -1.22 8.63
CA SER A 322 -17.88 -0.51 8.75
C SER A 322 -17.74 0.84 9.46
N SER A 323 -16.78 0.94 10.37
CA SER A 323 -16.41 2.11 11.16
C SER A 323 -14.90 2.37 11.08
N TRP A 324 -14.52 3.55 10.59
CA TRP A 324 -13.12 3.96 10.52
C TRP A 324 -12.59 4.35 11.89
N SER A 325 -13.45 4.86 12.79
CA SER A 325 -13.03 5.13 14.18
C SER A 325 -12.63 3.85 14.92
N GLN A 326 -13.44 2.80 14.84
CA GLN A 326 -13.08 1.49 15.41
C GLN A 326 -11.82 0.93 14.77
N TRP A 327 -11.73 0.98 13.44
CA TRP A 327 -10.53 0.53 12.72
C TRP A 327 -9.27 1.30 13.18
N PHE A 328 -9.39 2.61 13.40
CA PHE A 328 -8.30 3.43 13.92
C PHE A 328 -7.91 2.99 15.33
N GLU A 329 -8.87 2.74 16.24
CA GLU A 329 -8.54 2.30 17.61
C GLU A 329 -7.72 1.00 17.62
N GLU A 330 -8.08 0.06 16.74
CA GLU A 330 -7.39 -1.22 16.57
C GLU A 330 -6.00 -1.06 15.91
N ASN A 331 -5.86 -0.13 14.96
CA ASN A 331 -4.69 -0.01 14.09
C ASN A 331 -3.85 1.28 14.27
N ALA A 332 -4.09 2.07 15.32
CA ALA A 332 -3.43 3.38 15.51
C ALA A 332 -1.89 3.28 15.52
N MET A 333 -1.34 2.24 16.16
CA MET A 333 0.12 2.01 16.17
C MET A 333 0.65 1.63 14.78
N LEU A 334 -0.11 0.84 14.02
CA LEU A 334 0.24 0.47 12.66
C LEU A 334 0.30 1.70 11.75
N LEU A 335 -0.69 2.59 11.86
CA LEU A 335 -0.69 3.88 11.15
C LEU A 335 0.49 4.75 11.55
N TRP A 336 0.79 4.86 12.85
CA TRP A 336 1.94 5.63 13.33
C TRP A 336 3.26 5.14 12.74
N GLU A 337 3.48 3.83 12.76
CA GLU A 337 4.68 3.21 12.19
C GLU A 337 4.75 3.39 10.66
N SER A 338 3.60 3.43 9.98
CA SER A 338 3.51 3.59 8.52
C SER A 338 3.63 5.05 8.06
N VAL A 339 3.14 6.01 8.85
CA VAL A 339 3.13 7.45 8.52
C VAL A 339 4.46 8.11 8.87
N TRP A 340 5.02 7.83 10.05
CA TRP A 340 6.26 8.45 10.52
C TRP A 340 7.49 7.59 10.33
N PHE A 341 7.34 6.35 9.84
CA PHE A 341 8.43 5.44 9.55
C PHE A 341 9.36 5.17 10.75
N GLU A 342 8.89 5.30 12.01
CA GLU A 342 9.73 5.21 13.22
C GLU A 342 10.53 3.90 13.34
N LYS A 343 10.03 2.80 12.77
CA LYS A 343 10.74 1.50 12.75
C LYS A 343 11.62 1.30 11.52
N ILE A 344 11.51 2.10 10.47
CA ILE A 344 12.24 1.90 9.21
C ILE A 344 13.73 2.21 9.37
N HIS A 345 14.11 3.11 10.29
CA HIS A 345 15.53 3.42 10.52
C HIS A 345 16.27 2.43 11.44
N LYS A 346 15.58 1.60 12.24
CA LYS A 346 16.26 0.70 13.19
C LYS A 346 16.68 -0.65 12.60
N GLN A 347 16.20 -1.01 11.41
CA GLN A 347 16.50 -2.30 10.76
C GLN A 347 17.23 -2.16 9.43
N ILE A 348 17.69 -0.95 9.09
CA ILE A 348 18.65 -0.72 8.00
C ILE A 348 19.99 -0.39 8.65
N ARG A 349 20.69 -1.44 9.08
CA ARG A 349 22.14 -1.46 9.26
C ARG A 349 22.65 -2.80 8.82
#